data_AF-A0A961S9I9-F1
#
_entry.id   AF-A0A961S9I9-F1
#
_cell.length_a   1.000
_cell.length_b   1.000
_cell.length_c   1.000
_cell.angle_alpha   90.00
_cell.angle_beta   90.00
_cell.angle_gamma   90.00
#
_symmetry.space_group_name_H-M   'P 1'
#
loop_
_entity.id
_entity.type
_entity.pdbx_description
1 polymer ?
#
loop_
_entity_poly.entity_id
_entity_poly.type
_entity_poly.pdbx_seq_one_letter_code
_entity_poly.pdbx_strand_id
1 'polypeptide(L)'
;HHALLKNDRSGLIWGLVATIALGVTFTGVQAYEYGHAAFSYGGNIYGATFFMATGFHGFHVIIGTIFLFVCLMRARAGHFTPQQHFGFEAAAWYWHFVDVVWLFLFASIYVWGAGTPAAH
;
A
#
# COMPACT_ATOMS: atom_id res chain seq x y z
N HIS A 1 -0.65 -1.29 -16.27
CA HIS A 1 -1.28 -2.36 -17.06
C HIS A 1 -1.51 -1.94 -18.52
N HIS A 2 -2.25 -0.86 -18.79
CA HIS A 2 -2.60 -0.45 -20.16
C HIS A 2 -1.40 -0.05 -21.06
N ALA A 3 -0.33 0.53 -20.50
CA ALA A 3 0.91 0.84 -21.24
C ALA A 3 1.69 -0.42 -21.66
N LEU A 4 1.67 -1.47 -20.83
CA LEU A 4 2.30 -2.76 -21.10
C LEU A 4 1.59 -3.47 -22.27
N LEU A 5 0.26 -3.39 -22.32
CA LEU A 5 -0.57 -3.89 -23.43
C LEU A 5 -0.35 -3.13 -24.75
N LYS A 6 0.09 -1.86 -24.69
CA LYS A 6 0.44 -1.04 -25.86
C LYS A 6 1.93 -1.10 -26.24
N ASN A 7 2.71 -1.99 -25.58
CA ASN A 7 4.16 -2.09 -25.74
C ASN A 7 4.92 -0.78 -25.44
N ASP A 8 4.31 0.14 -24.69
CA ASP A 8 4.93 1.39 -24.24
C ASP A 8 5.69 1.15 -22.92
N ARG A 9 6.97 0.79 -23.08
CA ARG A 9 7.88 0.55 -21.96
C ARG A 9 8.14 1.81 -21.12
N SER A 10 8.16 2.99 -21.76
CA SER A 10 8.40 4.26 -21.06
C SER A 10 7.22 4.58 -20.13
N GLY A 11 5.98 4.47 -20.66
CA GLY A 11 4.77 4.65 -19.87
C GLY A 11 4.63 3.63 -18.72
N LEU A 12 5.04 2.38 -18.93
CA LEU A 12 5.08 1.37 -17.87
C LEU A 12 6.04 1.76 -16.74
N ILE A 13 7.26 2.18 -17.09
CA ILE A 13 8.29 2.58 -16.14
C ILE A 13 7.82 3.79 -15.33
N TRP A 14 7.31 4.82 -16.00
CA TRP A 14 6.80 6.01 -15.32
C TRP A 14 5.60 5.72 -14.43
N GLY A 15 4.67 4.87 -14.88
CA GLY A 15 3.54 4.43 -14.06
C GLY A 15 3.99 3.68 -12.79
N LEU A 16 4.93 2.74 -12.93
CA LEU A 16 5.51 2.01 -11.79
C LEU A 16 6.23 2.94 -10.81
N VAL A 17 7.03 3.90 -11.31
CA VAL A 17 7.69 4.90 -10.48
C VAL A 17 6.68 5.73 -9.70
N ALA A 18 5.59 6.18 -10.34
CA ALA A 18 4.54 6.93 -9.68
C ALA A 18 3.85 6.09 -8.58
N THR A 19 3.53 4.81 -8.84
CA THR A 19 2.91 3.94 -7.84
C THR A 19 3.83 3.69 -6.64
N ILE A 20 5.13 3.47 -6.87
CA ILE A 20 6.11 3.30 -5.80
C ILE A 20 6.24 4.59 -4.97
N ALA A 21 6.28 5.75 -5.61
CA ALA A 21 6.35 7.04 -4.92
C ALA A 21 5.12 7.29 -4.02
N LEU A 22 3.92 6.93 -4.50
CA LEU A 22 2.70 6.98 -3.70
C LEU A 22 2.76 6.00 -2.52
N GLY A 23 3.24 4.77 -2.73
CA GLY A 23 3.43 3.78 -1.66
C GLY A 23 4.38 4.25 -0.56
N VAL A 24 5.54 4.81 -0.93
CA VAL A 24 6.51 5.37 0.01
C VAL A 24 5.92 6.56 0.77
N THR A 25 5.19 7.43 0.06
CA THR A 25 4.52 8.57 0.70
C THR A 25 3.50 8.10 1.72
N PHE A 26 2.70 7.09 1.39
CA PHE A 26 1.73 6.49 2.32
C PHE A 26 2.41 5.92 3.58
N THR A 27 3.49 5.15 3.42
CA THR A 27 4.24 4.63 4.58
C THR A 27 4.84 5.78 5.42
N GLY A 28 5.32 6.85 4.78
CA GLY A 28 5.83 8.03 5.48
C GLY A 28 4.77 8.75 6.29
N VAL A 29 3.57 8.94 5.73
CA VAL A 29 2.42 9.51 6.45
C VAL A 29 2.03 8.62 7.62
N GLN A 30 1.99 7.29 7.44
CA GLN A 30 1.65 6.35 8.51
C GLN A 30 2.68 6.38 9.66
N ALA A 31 3.97 6.52 9.33
CA ALA A 31 5.01 6.69 10.35
C ALA A 31 4.88 8.02 11.11
N TYR A 32 4.53 9.10 10.42
CA TYR A 32 4.24 10.39 11.05
C TYR A 32 3.04 10.30 11.99
N GLU A 33 1.97 9.62 11.55
CA GLU A 33 0.77 9.41 12.35
C GLU A 33 1.09 8.62 13.63
N TYR A 34 1.87 7.54 13.54
CA TYR A 34 2.30 6.77 14.71
C TYR A 34 3.15 7.58 15.68
N GLY A 35 3.95 8.54 15.18
CA GLY A 35 4.73 9.44 16.01
C GLY A 35 3.91 10.54 16.71
N HIS A 36 2.75 10.92 16.15
CA HIS A 36 1.87 11.96 16.69
C HIS A 36 0.62 11.41 17.38
N ALA A 37 0.39 10.11 17.35
CA ALA A 37 -0.75 9.47 17.99
C ALA A 37 -0.73 9.75 19.51
N ALA A 38 -1.82 10.35 20.01
CA ALA A 38 -1.98 10.66 21.44
C ALA A 38 -2.23 9.42 22.33
N PHE A 39 -2.29 8.23 21.73
CA PHE A 39 -2.56 6.96 22.39
C PHE A 39 -1.42 5.96 22.11
N SER A 40 -1.06 5.19 23.14
CA SER A 40 -0.03 4.17 23.09
C SER A 40 -0.61 2.81 22.65
N TYR A 41 0.25 1.94 22.12
CA TYR A 41 -0.05 0.52 21.88
C TYR A 41 -0.59 -0.17 23.15
N GLY A 42 -0.08 0.23 24.32
CA GLY A 42 -0.50 -0.29 25.62
C GLY A 42 -1.36 0.72 26.37
N GLY A 43 -2.51 0.27 26.90
CA GLY A 43 -3.34 1.05 27.84
C GLY A 43 -4.83 0.97 27.59
N ASN A 44 -5.28 0.71 26.35
CA ASN A 44 -6.69 0.48 26.04
C ASN A 44 -6.87 -0.45 24.83
N ILE A 45 -8.04 -1.09 24.71
CA ILE A 45 -8.34 -2.07 23.65
C ILE A 45 -8.39 -1.42 22.25
N TYR A 46 -8.73 -0.13 22.20
CA TYR A 46 -8.81 0.64 20.96
C TYR A 46 -7.42 0.81 20.32
N GLY A 47 -6.43 1.28 21.08
CA GLY A 47 -5.06 1.46 20.64
C GLY A 47 -4.43 0.14 20.21
N ALA A 48 -4.60 -0.93 21.00
CA ALA A 48 -4.09 -2.25 20.64
C ALA A 48 -4.67 -2.75 19.30
N THR A 49 -5.99 -2.61 19.09
CA THR A 49 -6.65 -3.00 17.84
C THR A 49 -6.25 -2.12 16.67
N PHE A 50 -6.14 -0.80 16.90
CA PHE A 50 -5.71 0.18 15.92
C PHE A 50 -4.31 -0.15 15.40
N PHE A 51 -3.31 -0.23 16.28
CA PHE A 51 -1.92 -0.44 15.89
C PHE A 51 -1.69 -1.84 15.31
N MET A 52 -2.38 -2.87 15.80
CA MET A 52 -2.27 -4.21 15.22
C MET A 52 -2.83 -4.26 13.80
N ALA A 53 -4.04 -3.72 13.58
CA ALA A 53 -4.69 -3.76 12.28
C ALA A 53 -3.97 -2.86 11.25
N THR A 54 -3.69 -1.61 11.62
CA THR A 54 -2.99 -0.66 10.74
C THR A 54 -1.52 -1.04 10.54
N GLY A 55 -0.86 -1.61 11.56
CA GLY A 55 0.53 -2.02 11.48
C GLY A 55 0.72 -3.25 10.59
N PHE A 56 -0.16 -4.25 10.71
CA PHE A 56 -0.14 -5.41 9.81
C PHE A 56 -0.42 -5.01 8.36
N HIS A 57 -1.35 -4.08 8.15
CA HIS A 57 -1.58 -3.51 6.83
C HIS A 57 -0.36 -2.73 6.30
N GLY A 58 0.26 -1.88 7.13
CA GLY A 58 1.48 -1.15 6.78
C GLY A 58 2.64 -2.07 6.37
N PHE A 59 2.78 -3.22 7.03
CA PHE A 59 3.71 -4.27 6.63
C PHE A 59 3.42 -4.81 5.22
N HIS A 60 2.14 -5.05 4.88
CA HIS A 60 1.75 -5.47 3.53
C HIS A 60 2.03 -4.38 2.47
N VAL A 61 1.82 -3.10 2.80
CA VAL A 61 2.18 -1.98 1.91
C VAL A 61 3.68 -1.98 1.61
N ILE A 62 4.53 -2.24 2.61
CA ILE A 62 5.99 -2.33 2.42
C ILE A 62 6.35 -3.49 1.49
N ILE A 63 5.79 -4.68 1.72
CA ILE A 63 6.02 -5.84 0.83
C ILE A 63 5.57 -5.52 -0.60
N GLY A 64 4.39 -4.93 -0.77
CA GLY A 64 3.85 -4.55 -2.07
C GLY A 64 4.76 -3.54 -2.78
N THR A 65 5.31 -2.58 -2.05
CA THR A 65 6.20 -1.54 -2.58
C THR A 65 7.52 -2.15 -3.05
N ILE A 66 8.09 -3.08 -2.27
CA ILE A 66 9.27 -3.85 -2.68
C ILE A 66 8.96 -4.68 -3.93
N PHE A 67 7.79 -5.30 -3.99
CA PHE A 67 7.41 -6.14 -5.13
C PHE A 67 7.26 -5.32 -6.43
N LEU A 68 6.65 -4.13 -6.34
CA LEU A 68 6.59 -3.16 -7.44
C LEU A 68 7.97 -2.64 -7.83
N PHE A 69 8.86 -2.40 -6.87
CA PHE A 69 10.24 -1.98 -7.13
C PHE A 69 11.03 -3.06 -7.88
N VAL A 70 10.90 -4.33 -7.50
CA VAL A 70 11.48 -5.46 -8.25
C VAL A 70 10.90 -5.52 -9.68
N CYS A 71 9.58 -5.30 -9.83
CA CYS A 71 8.97 -5.20 -11.15
C CYS A 71 9.55 -4.02 -11.96
N LEU A 72 9.77 -2.85 -11.36
CA LEU A 72 10.40 -1.71 -12.02
C LEU A 72 11.81 -2.05 -12.52
N MET A 73 12.64 -2.71 -11.71
CA MET A 73 13.97 -3.14 -12.13
C MET A 73 13.90 -4.14 -13.30
N ARG A 74 12.99 -5.11 -13.22
CA ARG A 74 12.77 -6.11 -14.29
C ARG A 74 12.25 -5.47 -15.58
N ALA A 75 11.40 -4.44 -15.48
CA ALA A 75 10.90 -3.67 -16.61
C ALA A 75 12.03 -2.89 -17.30
N ARG A 76 12.92 -2.26 -16.51
CA ARG A 76 14.11 -1.55 -17.03
C ARG A 76 15.12 -2.49 -17.68
N ALA A 77 15.30 -3.70 -17.15
CA ALA A 77 16.14 -4.74 -17.73
C ALA A 77 15.53 -5.38 -19.00
N GLY A 78 14.31 -5.00 -19.40
CA GLY A 78 13.65 -5.53 -20.59
C GLY A 78 13.11 -6.96 -20.44
N HIS A 79 13.03 -7.48 -19.21
CA HIS A 79 12.58 -8.85 -18.92
C HIS A 79 11.07 -9.06 -19.05
N PHE A 80 10.29 -7.99 -19.31
CA PHE A 80 8.87 -8.10 -19.60
C PHE A 80 8.61 -8.12 -21.10
N THR A 81 8.06 -9.23 -21.56
CA THR A 81 7.44 -9.35 -22.89
C THR A 81 5.92 -9.28 -22.74
N PRO A 82 5.18 -8.84 -23.78
CA PRO A 82 3.72 -8.78 -23.75
C PRO A 82 3.04 -10.13 -23.48
N GLN A 83 3.73 -11.26 -23.70
CA GLN A 83 3.21 -12.61 -23.47
C GLN A 83 3.63 -13.21 -22.12
N GLN A 84 4.67 -12.68 -21.46
CA GLN A 84 5.18 -13.22 -20.18
C GLN A 84 5.41 -12.10 -19.16
N HIS A 85 4.31 -11.56 -18.65
CA HIS A 85 4.29 -10.49 -17.63
C HIS A 85 3.61 -10.89 -16.32
N PHE A 86 3.48 -12.19 -16.03
CA PHE A 86 2.80 -12.69 -14.84
C PHE A 86 3.31 -12.06 -13.53
N GLY A 87 4.62 -11.79 -13.43
CA GLY A 87 5.19 -11.11 -12.26
C GLY A 87 4.64 -9.69 -12.05
N PHE A 88 4.32 -8.97 -13.13
CA PHE A 88 3.68 -7.65 -13.06
C PHE A 88 2.19 -7.77 -12.72
N GLU A 89 1.48 -8.76 -13.26
CA GLU A 89 0.07 -9.00 -12.90
C GLU A 89 -0.08 -9.39 -11.43
N ALA A 90 0.78 -10.27 -10.93
CA ALA A 90 0.79 -10.64 -9.52
C ALA A 90 1.06 -9.43 -8.61
N ALA A 91 1.99 -8.54 -9.00
CA ALA A 91 2.25 -7.31 -8.25
C ALA A 91 1.06 -6.34 -8.29
N ALA A 92 0.36 -6.22 -9.42
CA ALA A 92 -0.84 -5.41 -9.55
C ALA A 92 -2.00 -5.96 -8.68
N TRP A 93 -2.23 -7.28 -8.70
CA TRP A 93 -3.22 -7.92 -7.83
C TRP A 93 -2.90 -7.74 -6.36
N TYR A 94 -1.63 -7.90 -5.98
CA TYR A 94 -1.20 -7.65 -4.61
C TYR A 94 -1.43 -6.19 -4.21
N TRP A 95 -1.10 -5.23 -5.08
CA TRP A 95 -1.32 -3.82 -4.81
C TRP A 95 -2.81 -3.48 -4.63
N HIS A 96 -3.68 -4.02 -5.50
CA HIS A 96 -5.13 -3.85 -5.36
C HIS A 96 -5.69 -4.50 -4.08
N PHE A 97 -5.17 -5.67 -3.69
CA PHE A 97 -5.53 -6.29 -2.41
C PHE A 97 -5.20 -5.37 -1.23
N VAL A 98 -3.98 -4.83 -1.21
CA VAL A 98 -3.57 -3.88 -0.17
C VAL A 98 -4.48 -2.65 -0.15
N ASP A 99 -4.81 -2.07 -1.29
CA ASP A 99 -5.69 -0.90 -1.40
C ASP A 99 -7.09 -1.16 -0.85
N VAL A 100 -7.70 -2.30 -1.22
CA VAL A 100 -9.03 -2.68 -0.70
C VAL A 100 -9.01 -2.85 0.82
N VAL A 101 -7.99 -3.51 1.37
CA VAL A 101 -7.84 -3.64 2.84
C VAL A 101 -7.74 -2.28 3.52
N TRP A 102 -7.02 -1.32 2.92
CA TRP A 102 -6.93 0.03 3.45
C TRP A 102 -8.29 0.74 3.49
N LEU A 103 -9.09 0.65 2.43
CA LEU A 103 -10.42 1.26 2.38
C LEU A 103 -11.33 0.73 3.49
N PHE A 104 -11.27 -0.58 3.78
CA PHE A 104 -12.00 -1.17 4.91
C PHE A 104 -11.49 -0.65 6.26
N LEU A 105 -10.17 -0.61 6.48
CA LEU A 105 -9.59 -0.07 7.72
C LEU A 105 -9.94 1.41 7.92
N PHE A 106 -9.87 2.21 6.86
CA PHE A 106 -10.24 3.62 6.90
C PHE A 106 -11.72 3.81 7.29
N ALA A 107 -12.64 3.11 6.62
CA ALA A 107 -14.06 3.20 6.93
C ALA A 107 -14.38 2.74 8.36
N SER A 108 -13.82 1.62 8.82
CA SER A 108 -14.14 1.04 10.12
C SER A 108 -13.45 1.75 11.29
N ILE A 109 -12.17 2.08 11.18
CA ILE A 109 -11.39 2.61 12.30
C ILE A 109 -11.41 4.14 12.33
N TYR A 110 -11.18 4.78 11.18
CA TYR A 110 -11.02 6.23 11.09
C TYR A 110 -12.35 6.97 10.93
N VAL A 111 -13.32 6.41 10.22
CA VAL A 111 -14.64 7.06 10.03
C VAL A 111 -15.61 6.62 11.11
N TRP A 112 -15.88 5.31 11.21
CA TRP A 112 -16.86 4.79 12.17
C TRP A 112 -16.31 4.81 13.61
N GLY A 113 -15.08 4.32 13.82
CA GLY A 113 -14.45 4.26 15.14
C GLY A 113 -14.13 5.62 15.75
N ALA A 114 -13.89 6.67 14.95
CA ALA A 114 -13.71 8.04 15.43
C ALA A 114 -15.03 8.84 15.52
N GLY A 115 -16.06 8.44 14.77
CA GLY A 115 -17.36 9.09 14.72
C GLY A 115 -18.31 8.75 15.88
N THR A 116 -18.05 7.68 16.62
CA THR A 116 -18.62 7.52 17.97
C THR A 116 -17.79 8.38 18.92
N PRO A 117 -18.34 9.46 19.52
CA PRO A 117 -17.75 9.99 20.74
C PRO A 117 -17.65 8.80 21.67
N ALA A 118 -16.43 8.40 22.02
CA ALA A 118 -16.23 7.50 23.12
C ALA A 118 -16.96 8.17 24.28
N ALA A 119 -18.11 7.60 24.65
CA ALA A 119 -18.78 7.91 25.89
C ALA A 119 -17.82 7.44 26.99
N HIS A 120 -16.88 8.31 27.32
CA HIS A 120 -16.14 8.33 28.57
C HIS A 120 -16.69 9.50 29.37
#